data_AF-A0A151Z0N8-F1
#
_entry.id   AF-A0A151Z0N8-F1
#
_cell.length_a   1.000
_cell.length_b   1.000
_cell.length_c   1.000
_cell.angle_alpha   90.00
_cell.angle_beta   90.00
_cell.angle_gamma   90.00
#
_symmetry.space_group_name_H-M   'P 1'
#
loop_
_entity.id
_entity.type
_entity.pdbx_description
1 polymer ?
#
loop_
_entity_poly.entity_id
_entity_poly.type
_entity_poly.pdbx_seq_one_letter_code
_entity_poly.pdbx_strand_id
1 'polypeptide(L)'
;MNDFSFLKKYVLPSEHVEAPPGQKHVFYPLNKREVEEAEQRLNRTFPKELREFYFQIGYGFLCNNQVSFTTRIMDLHSIADLILGEDFWEDYDLVDEIAERPHRFPFFELGNDSLIFLDLSQETSAGIHPVDYAGIIIADSIEEFVRKLDARENYYLFIEI
;
A
#
# COMPACT_ATOMS: atom_id res chain seq x y z
N MET A 1 17.07 -5.49 -3.68
CA MET A 1 15.83 -6.26 -3.86
C MET A 1 15.27 -6.40 -2.48
N ASN A 2 14.04 -5.92 -2.27
CA ASN A 2 13.43 -5.96 -0.96
C ASN A 2 13.01 -7.39 -0.62
N ASP A 3 13.13 -7.78 0.64
CA ASP A 3 12.74 -9.10 1.13
C ASP A 3 11.49 -9.02 2.02
N PHE A 4 10.36 -9.37 1.42
CA PHE A 4 9.07 -9.44 2.12
C PHE A 4 8.76 -10.85 2.65
N SER A 5 9.69 -11.80 2.57
CA SER A 5 9.43 -13.22 2.90
C SER A 5 8.90 -13.45 4.31
N PHE A 6 9.22 -12.56 5.26
CA PHE A 6 8.71 -12.60 6.64
C PHE A 6 7.17 -12.51 6.74
N LEU A 7 6.51 -11.98 5.70
CA LEU A 7 5.05 -11.87 5.61
C LEU A 7 4.38 -13.07 4.98
N LYS A 8 5.12 -14.00 4.34
CA LYS A 8 4.53 -15.15 3.63
C LYS A 8 3.67 -16.05 4.52
N LYS A 9 3.96 -16.10 5.82
CA LYS A 9 3.16 -16.81 6.83
C LYS A 9 1.74 -16.26 7.01
N TYR A 10 1.46 -15.06 6.48
CA TYR A 10 0.17 -14.37 6.55
C TYR A 10 -0.61 -14.41 5.22
N VAL A 11 -0.06 -15.02 4.17
CA VAL A 11 -0.69 -15.10 2.85
C VAL A 11 -1.70 -16.24 2.84
N LEU A 12 -2.95 -15.92 2.54
CA LEU A 12 -4.03 -16.89 2.34
C LEU A 12 -4.13 -17.28 0.86
N PRO A 13 -4.67 -18.47 0.54
CA PRO A 13 -4.77 -18.92 -0.86
C PRO A 13 -5.61 -18.00 -1.76
N SER A 14 -6.67 -17.37 -1.21
CA SER A 14 -7.52 -16.40 -1.88
C SER A 14 -8.36 -15.63 -0.87
N GLU A 15 -9.00 -14.55 -1.33
CA GLU A 15 -9.95 -13.73 -0.55
C GLU A 15 -11.19 -14.49 -0.06
N HIS A 16 -11.46 -15.67 -0.61
CA HIS A 16 -12.58 -16.53 -0.17
C HIS A 16 -12.23 -17.41 1.03
N VAL A 17 -10.98 -17.37 1.50
CA VAL A 17 -10.52 -18.14 2.65
C VAL A 17 -10.54 -17.23 3.88
N GLU A 18 -11.29 -17.65 4.91
CA GLU A 18 -11.30 -16.94 6.18
C GLU A 18 -9.93 -17.01 6.87
N ALA A 19 -9.46 -15.87 7.36
CA ALA A 19 -8.26 -15.81 8.17
C ALA A 19 -8.46 -16.52 9.52
N PRO A 20 -7.49 -17.33 9.98
CA PRO A 20 -7.44 -17.81 11.35
C PRO A 20 -7.73 -16.72 12.40
N PRO A 21 -8.49 -17.03 13.47
CA PRO A 21 -8.74 -16.07 14.55
C PRO A 21 -7.44 -15.51 15.14
N GLY A 22 -7.37 -14.20 15.33
CA GLY A 22 -6.20 -13.52 15.89
C GLY A 22 -5.01 -13.40 14.93
N GLN A 23 -5.21 -13.70 13.65
CA GLN A 23 -4.19 -13.48 12.63
C GLN A 23 -3.92 -11.99 12.43
N LYS A 24 -2.66 -11.62 12.70
CA LYS A 24 -2.20 -10.22 12.72
C LYS A 24 -2.25 -9.50 11.38
N HIS A 25 -1.88 -10.18 10.30
CA HIS A 25 -1.90 -9.63 8.94
C HIS A 25 -2.56 -10.65 8.04
N VAL A 26 -3.23 -10.20 6.98
CA VAL A 26 -3.93 -11.06 6.03
C VAL A 26 -3.64 -10.55 4.63
N PHE A 27 -3.00 -11.38 3.81
CA PHE A 27 -2.67 -11.03 2.43
C PHE A 27 -3.27 -12.03 1.46
N TYR A 28 -3.55 -11.54 0.25
CA TYR A 28 -4.05 -12.32 -0.86
C TYR A 28 -3.10 -12.16 -2.04
N PRO A 29 -2.65 -13.28 -2.64
CA PRO A 29 -1.68 -13.25 -3.71
C PRO A 29 -2.29 -12.62 -4.95
N LEU A 30 -1.44 -11.89 -5.70
CA LEU A 30 -1.77 -11.42 -7.04
C LEU A 30 -0.97 -12.21 -8.05
N ASN A 31 -1.58 -12.47 -9.19
CA ASN A 31 -0.86 -12.99 -10.34
C ASN A 31 -0.24 -11.83 -11.14
N LYS A 32 0.81 -12.15 -11.91
CA LYS A 32 1.58 -11.15 -12.66
C LYS A 32 0.71 -10.38 -13.67
N ARG A 33 -0.27 -11.05 -14.27
CA ARG A 33 -1.12 -10.48 -15.30
C ARG A 33 -2.05 -9.41 -14.71
N GLU A 34 -2.58 -9.61 -13.51
CA GLU A 34 -3.40 -8.61 -12.82
C GLU A 34 -2.62 -7.29 -12.65
N VAL A 35 -1.35 -7.38 -12.21
CA VAL A 35 -0.48 -6.20 -12.07
C VAL A 35 -0.26 -5.52 -13.40
N GLU A 36 0.05 -6.28 -14.46
CA GLU A 36 0.28 -5.74 -15.81
C GLU A 36 -0.99 -5.09 -16.41
N GLU A 37 -2.16 -5.67 -16.18
CA GLU A 37 -3.45 -5.12 -16.61
C GLU A 37 -3.77 -3.80 -15.91
N ALA A 38 -3.49 -3.70 -14.60
CA ALA A 38 -3.65 -2.46 -13.86
C ALA A 38 -2.66 -1.36 -14.29
N GLU A 39 -1.39 -1.72 -14.55
CA GLU A 39 -0.40 -0.79 -15.11
C GLU A 39 -0.80 -0.29 -16.51
N GLN A 40 -1.35 -1.18 -17.34
CA GLN A 40 -1.87 -0.81 -18.65
C GLN A 40 -3.06 0.14 -18.53
N ARG A 41 -4.00 -0.13 -17.62
CA ARG A 41 -5.15 0.74 -17.34
C ARG A 41 -4.70 2.14 -16.91
N LEU A 42 -3.70 2.22 -16.02
CA LEU A 42 -3.13 3.47 -15.54
C LEU A 42 -2.23 4.18 -16.56
N ASN A 43 -1.91 3.53 -17.70
CA ASN A 43 -0.88 3.95 -18.64
C ASN A 43 0.44 4.30 -17.94
N ARG A 44 0.80 3.52 -16.90
CA ARG A 44 1.90 3.80 -15.99
C ARG A 44 2.30 2.54 -15.24
N THR A 45 3.60 2.32 -15.02
CA THR A 45 4.08 1.23 -14.16
C THR A 45 3.99 1.60 -12.68
N PHE A 46 3.69 0.62 -11.84
CA PHE A 46 3.79 0.81 -10.39
C PHE A 46 5.24 1.08 -9.97
N PRO A 47 5.46 1.83 -8.88
CA PRO A 47 6.77 1.96 -8.27
C PRO A 47 7.39 0.58 -8.03
N LYS A 48 8.69 0.45 -8.33
CA LYS A 48 9.39 -0.84 -8.37
C LYS A 48 9.19 -1.66 -7.09
N GLU A 49 9.32 -1.05 -5.93
CA GLU A 49 9.13 -1.73 -4.65
C GLU A 49 7.71 -2.25 -4.42
N LEU A 50 6.72 -1.47 -4.84
CA LEU A 50 5.31 -1.84 -4.72
C LEU A 50 5.01 -3.03 -5.64
N ARG A 51 5.57 -3.02 -6.85
CA ARG A 51 5.53 -4.16 -7.77
C ARG A 51 6.22 -5.40 -7.19
N GLU A 52 7.38 -5.23 -6.55
CA GLU A 52 8.07 -6.32 -5.84
C GLU A 52 7.22 -6.87 -4.69
N PHE A 53 6.52 -6.02 -3.95
CA PHE A 53 5.59 -6.43 -2.89
C PHE A 53 4.42 -7.25 -3.45
N TYR A 54 3.76 -6.76 -4.51
CA TYR A 54 2.65 -7.47 -5.15
C TYR A 54 3.06 -8.86 -5.67
N PHE A 55 4.26 -9.01 -6.22
CA PHE A 55 4.74 -10.31 -6.69
C PHE A 55 5.17 -11.27 -5.58
N GLN A 56 5.69 -10.74 -4.46
CA GLN A 56 6.15 -11.58 -3.36
C GLN A 56 5.02 -11.99 -2.42
N ILE A 57 4.05 -11.10 -2.20
CA ILE A 57 3.03 -11.17 -1.15
C ILE A 57 1.62 -10.96 -1.69
N GLY A 58 1.43 -9.98 -2.58
CA GLY A 58 0.12 -9.57 -3.08
C GLY A 58 -0.38 -8.30 -2.37
N TYR A 59 -1.67 -8.20 -2.08
CA TYR A 59 -2.27 -7.07 -1.35
C TYR A 59 -2.94 -7.55 -0.07
N GLY A 60 -3.39 -6.63 0.78
CA GLY A 60 -4.23 -6.99 1.91
C GLY A 60 -3.95 -6.19 3.17
N PHE A 61 -4.44 -6.72 4.27
CA PHE A 61 -4.64 -6.02 5.52
C PHE A 61 -3.48 -6.24 6.47
N LEU A 62 -2.99 -5.14 7.05
CA LEU A 62 -2.05 -5.19 8.16
C LEU A 62 -2.77 -4.84 9.46
N CYS A 63 -2.28 -5.42 10.57
CA CYS A 63 -2.80 -5.13 11.91
C CYS A 63 -4.31 -5.42 12.04
N ASN A 64 -4.77 -6.54 11.46
CA ASN A 64 -6.16 -7.00 11.41
C ASN A 64 -6.80 -7.31 12.79
N ASN A 65 -6.05 -7.09 13.87
CA ASN A 65 -6.46 -7.35 15.25
C ASN A 65 -7.22 -6.17 15.88
N GLN A 66 -7.30 -5.02 15.19
CA GLN A 66 -7.89 -3.77 15.69
C GLN A 66 -9.25 -3.51 15.04
N VAL A 67 -10.26 -3.23 15.87
CA VAL A 67 -11.70 -3.15 15.51
C VAL A 67 -12.14 -1.72 15.19
N SER A 68 -11.29 -0.88 14.56
CA SER A 68 -11.75 0.49 14.22
C SER A 68 -11.45 0.94 12.79
N PHE A 69 -10.30 0.60 12.22
CA PHE A 69 -9.95 1.05 10.88
C PHE A 69 -9.24 -0.04 10.08
N THR A 70 -9.64 -0.17 8.83
CA THR A 70 -9.10 -1.13 7.89
C THR A 70 -7.79 -0.58 7.33
N THR A 71 -6.64 -1.02 7.87
CA THR A 71 -5.34 -0.64 7.29
C THR A 71 -4.86 -1.68 6.29
N ARG A 72 -4.53 -1.27 5.07
CA ARG A 72 -4.16 -2.20 3.99
C ARG A 72 -3.16 -1.64 3.01
N ILE A 73 -2.32 -2.52 2.49
CA ILE A 73 -1.70 -2.31 1.18
C ILE A 73 -2.84 -2.44 0.17
N MET A 74 -3.10 -1.36 -0.56
CA MET A 74 -4.24 -1.27 -1.47
C MET A 74 -4.09 -2.29 -2.60
N ASP A 75 -5.21 -2.87 -3.02
CA ASP A 75 -5.25 -3.69 -4.22
C ASP A 75 -5.12 -2.83 -5.49
N LEU A 76 -4.86 -3.50 -6.60
CA LEU A 76 -4.59 -2.87 -7.89
C LEU A 76 -5.77 -2.06 -8.43
N HIS A 77 -7.00 -2.53 -8.23
CA HIS A 77 -8.21 -1.87 -8.70
C HIS A 77 -8.47 -0.61 -7.88
N SER A 78 -8.41 -0.71 -6.54
CA SER A 78 -8.57 0.45 -5.66
C SER A 78 -7.59 1.58 -5.98
N ILE A 79 -6.31 1.27 -6.25
CA ILE A 79 -5.33 2.30 -6.65
C ILE A 79 -5.71 2.91 -8.00
N ALA A 80 -6.11 2.08 -8.97
CA ALA A 80 -6.48 2.55 -10.29
C ALA A 80 -7.73 3.45 -10.25
N ASP A 81 -8.76 3.03 -9.54
CA ASP A 81 -10.02 3.79 -9.37
C ASP A 81 -9.73 5.13 -8.71
N LEU A 82 -8.93 5.14 -7.65
CA LEU A 82 -8.53 6.37 -6.95
C LEU A 82 -7.74 7.33 -7.85
N ILE A 83 -6.72 6.84 -8.57
CA ILE A 83 -5.89 7.69 -9.43
C ILE A 83 -6.68 8.24 -10.62
N LEU A 84 -7.63 7.47 -11.15
CA LEU A 84 -8.47 7.88 -12.29
C LEU A 84 -9.69 8.70 -11.86
N GLY A 85 -10.01 8.75 -10.55
CA GLY A 85 -11.22 9.39 -10.04
C GLY A 85 -12.48 8.64 -10.49
N GLU A 86 -12.46 7.32 -10.44
CA GLU A 86 -13.56 6.46 -10.89
C GLU A 86 -14.27 5.78 -9.69
N ASP A 87 -15.49 5.28 -9.93
CA ASP A 87 -16.33 4.57 -8.97
C ASP A 87 -16.60 5.39 -7.70
N PHE A 88 -16.24 4.88 -6.52
CA PHE A 88 -16.48 5.52 -5.24
C PHE A 88 -15.73 6.88 -5.08
N TRP A 89 -14.68 7.11 -5.86
CA TRP A 89 -13.76 8.23 -5.67
C TRP A 89 -14.08 9.48 -6.49
N GLU A 90 -15.03 9.43 -7.44
CA GLU A 90 -15.28 10.50 -8.43
C GLU A 90 -15.48 11.91 -7.81
N ASP A 91 -16.09 12.00 -6.62
CA ASP A 91 -16.38 13.26 -5.93
C ASP A 91 -15.54 13.48 -4.64
N TYR A 92 -14.46 12.72 -4.46
CA TYR A 92 -13.61 12.83 -3.27
C TYR A 92 -12.50 13.87 -3.45
N ASP A 93 -12.33 14.77 -2.46
CA ASP A 93 -11.23 15.76 -2.39
C ASP A 93 -9.84 15.10 -2.54
N LEU A 94 -9.74 13.82 -2.19
CA LEU A 94 -8.52 13.02 -2.31
C LEU A 94 -8.06 12.84 -3.77
N VAL A 95 -8.98 12.80 -4.73
CA VAL A 95 -8.65 12.72 -6.16
C VAL A 95 -7.94 14.00 -6.61
N ASP A 96 -8.46 15.16 -6.20
CA ASP A 96 -7.82 16.45 -6.47
C ASP A 96 -6.45 16.53 -5.78
N GLU A 97 -6.32 16.08 -4.52
CA GLU A 97 -5.02 16.06 -3.82
C GLU A 97 -3.96 15.24 -4.60
N ILE A 98 -4.35 14.07 -5.12
CA ILE A 98 -3.46 13.20 -5.89
C ILE A 98 -3.12 13.84 -7.24
N ALA A 99 -4.10 14.44 -7.91
CA ALA A 99 -3.88 15.13 -9.19
C ALA A 99 -2.96 16.34 -9.05
N GLU A 100 -3.07 17.11 -7.96
CA GLU A 100 -2.20 18.26 -7.66
C GLU A 100 -0.78 17.83 -7.24
N ARG A 101 -0.63 16.61 -6.69
CA ARG A 101 0.65 16.08 -6.19
C ARG A 101 0.97 14.72 -6.83
N PRO A 102 1.19 14.64 -8.15
CA PRO A 102 1.38 13.36 -8.86
C PRO A 102 2.68 12.62 -8.49
N HIS A 103 3.57 13.27 -7.73
CA HIS A 103 4.75 12.65 -7.12
C HIS A 103 4.41 11.86 -5.86
N ARG A 104 3.25 12.03 -5.23
CA ARG A 104 2.80 11.23 -4.09
C ARG A 104 1.94 10.09 -4.61
N PHE A 105 2.50 8.89 -4.66
CA PHE A 105 1.82 7.71 -5.19
C PHE A 105 1.08 6.97 -4.06
N PRO A 106 -0.25 6.84 -4.10
CA PRO A 106 -0.99 6.15 -3.05
C PRO A 106 -0.69 4.65 -3.08
N PHE A 107 -0.46 4.04 -1.91
CA PHE A 107 -0.26 2.59 -1.84
C PHE A 107 -0.82 1.93 -0.58
N PHE A 108 -1.07 2.71 0.48
CA PHE A 108 -1.52 2.19 1.76
C PHE A 108 -2.65 3.04 2.34
N GLU A 109 -3.73 2.37 2.72
CA GLU A 109 -4.95 2.98 3.29
C GLU A 109 -4.95 2.80 4.81
N LEU A 110 -5.31 3.85 5.55
CA LEU A 110 -5.42 3.87 7.02
C LEU A 110 -6.88 3.81 7.52
N GLY A 111 -7.85 3.75 6.61
CA GLY A 111 -9.26 4.01 6.89
C GLY A 111 -9.58 5.51 7.02
N ASN A 112 -10.88 5.86 7.04
CA ASN A 112 -11.37 7.25 7.08
C ASN A 112 -10.68 8.17 6.05
N ASP A 113 -10.62 7.72 4.80
CA ASP A 113 -10.09 8.49 3.67
C ASP A 113 -8.63 8.97 3.84
N SER A 114 -7.88 8.34 4.76
CA SER A 114 -6.49 8.65 5.03
C SER A 114 -5.56 7.70 4.30
N LEU A 115 -4.59 8.26 3.56
CA LEU A 115 -3.62 7.50 2.79
C LEU A 115 -2.18 7.76 3.23
N ILE A 116 -1.34 6.77 2.97
CA ILE A 116 0.12 6.86 2.99
C ILE A 116 0.62 6.68 1.55
N PHE A 117 1.66 7.44 1.22
CA PHE A 117 2.15 7.61 -0.15
C PHE A 117 3.61 7.18 -0.28
N LEU A 118 4.03 6.84 -1.49
CA LEU A 118 5.44 6.85 -1.87
C LEU A 118 5.76 8.21 -2.47
N ASP A 119 6.83 8.85 -2.02
CA ASP A 119 7.32 10.08 -2.64
C ASP A 119 8.25 9.77 -3.81
N LEU A 120 7.69 9.89 -5.00
CA LEU A 120 8.34 9.62 -6.27
C LEU A 120 9.38 10.67 -6.67
N SER A 121 9.39 11.83 -6.03
CA SER A 121 10.39 12.86 -6.28
C SER A 121 11.74 12.54 -5.62
N GLN A 122 11.75 11.58 -4.69
CA GLN A 122 12.92 11.18 -3.90
C GLN A 122 13.40 9.75 -4.24
N GLU A 123 13.27 9.34 -5.51
CA GLU A 123 13.75 8.03 -5.97
C GLU A 123 15.27 7.90 -5.80
N THR A 124 15.71 6.83 -5.13
CA THR A 124 17.12 6.47 -5.04
C THR A 124 17.63 5.83 -6.34
N SER A 125 18.95 5.76 -6.53
CA SER A 125 19.55 5.03 -7.67
C SER A 125 19.13 3.55 -7.80
N ALA A 126 18.55 2.95 -6.76
CA ALA A 126 18.06 1.58 -6.76
C ALA A 126 16.56 1.45 -7.13
N GLY A 127 15.86 2.57 -7.40
CA GLY A 127 14.43 2.62 -7.68
C GLY A 127 13.56 2.50 -6.43
N ILE A 128 14.10 2.92 -5.29
CA ILE A 128 13.44 2.89 -3.96
C ILE A 128 12.90 4.28 -3.67
N HIS A 129 11.69 4.35 -3.12
CA HIS A 129 10.99 5.59 -2.79
C HIS A 129 10.68 5.63 -1.30
N PRO A 130 10.93 6.76 -0.61
CA PRO A 130 10.55 6.89 0.78
C PRO A 130 9.03 6.93 0.94
N VAL A 131 8.57 6.51 2.11
CA VAL A 131 7.17 6.49 2.50
C VAL A 131 6.83 7.80 3.18
N ASP A 132 5.85 8.51 2.65
CA ASP A 132 5.35 9.80 3.08
C ASP A 132 3.98 9.67 3.74
N TYR A 133 3.82 10.28 4.90
CA TYR A 133 2.53 10.49 5.55
C TYR A 133 2.40 11.95 5.97
N ALA A 134 1.38 12.64 5.43
CA ALA A 134 1.12 14.05 5.67
C ALA A 134 2.33 14.98 5.40
N GLY A 135 3.18 14.66 4.41
CA GLY A 135 4.38 15.45 4.09
C GLY A 135 5.61 15.12 4.95
N ILE A 136 5.52 14.10 5.80
CA ILE A 136 6.60 13.62 6.65
C ILE A 136 7.07 12.26 6.15
N ILE A 137 8.37 12.11 5.95
CA ILE A 137 8.97 10.81 5.64
C ILE A 137 8.99 9.92 6.88
N ILE A 138 8.28 8.80 6.83
CA ILE A 138 8.08 7.87 7.94
C ILE A 138 8.85 6.55 7.79
N ALA A 139 9.39 6.28 6.59
CA ALA A 139 10.31 5.19 6.28
C ALA A 139 11.04 5.46 4.95
N ASP A 140 12.20 4.88 4.76
CA ASP A 140 13.02 5.02 3.55
C ASP A 140 12.60 4.06 2.42
N SER A 141 11.71 3.11 2.71
CA SER A 141 11.26 2.05 1.78
C SER A 141 9.95 1.40 2.24
N ILE A 142 9.28 0.66 1.34
CA ILE A 142 8.12 -0.17 1.72
C ILE A 142 8.54 -1.28 2.69
N GLU A 143 9.73 -1.86 2.50
CA GLU A 143 10.23 -2.92 3.39
C GLU A 143 10.38 -2.40 4.83
N GLU A 144 11.05 -1.26 5.01
CA GLU A 144 11.21 -0.67 6.32
C GLU A 144 9.86 -0.28 6.93
N PHE A 145 8.97 0.34 6.15
CA PHE A 145 7.62 0.71 6.59
C PHE A 145 6.86 -0.51 7.13
N VAL A 146 6.80 -1.59 6.36
CA VAL A 146 6.07 -2.80 6.77
C VAL A 146 6.76 -3.51 7.94
N ARG A 147 8.10 -3.50 8.02
CA ARG A 147 8.82 -4.02 9.20
C ARG A 147 8.52 -3.22 10.46
N LYS A 148 8.46 -1.89 10.37
CA LYS A 148 8.10 -1.03 11.50
C LYS A 148 6.65 -1.27 11.93
N LEU A 149 5.73 -1.42 10.97
CA LEU A 149 4.33 -1.80 11.23
C LEU A 149 4.20 -3.17 11.90
N ASP A 150 4.97 -4.17 11.44
CA ASP A 150 5.01 -5.48 12.08
C ASP A 150 5.65 -5.41 13.48
N ALA A 151 6.65 -4.57 13.71
CA ALA A 151 7.23 -4.43 15.05
C ALA A 151 6.32 -3.70 16.04
N ARG A 152 5.68 -2.61 15.58
CA ARG A 152 4.81 -1.74 16.39
C ARG A 152 3.68 -1.20 15.52
N GLU A 153 2.46 -1.62 15.85
CA GLU A 153 1.26 -1.10 15.21
C GLU A 153 1.19 0.44 15.39
N ASN A 154 0.70 1.14 14.36
CA ASN A 154 0.48 2.58 14.36
C ASN A 154 1.72 3.43 14.75
N TYR A 155 2.94 2.95 14.46
CA TYR A 155 4.18 3.66 14.83
C TYR A 155 4.23 5.09 14.26
N TYR A 156 3.59 5.33 13.12
CA TYR A 156 3.52 6.62 12.43
C TYR A 156 2.63 7.65 13.16
N LEU A 157 1.72 7.24 14.06
CA LEU A 157 0.90 8.16 14.87
C LEU A 157 1.69 8.84 15.99
N PHE A 158 2.89 8.35 16.29
CA PHE A 158 3.75 8.90 17.35
C PHE A 158 4.88 9.77 16.78
N ILE A 159 4.83 10.08 15.49
CA ILE A 159 5.74 11.03 14.87
C ILE A 159 5.18 12.41 15.21
N GLU A 160 5.92 13.18 16.00
CA GLU A 160 5.54 14.56 16.32
C GLU A 160 5.48 15.36 15.00
N ILE A 161 4.29 15.89 14.69
CA ILE A 161 4.01 16.78 13.56
C ILE A 161 4.28 18.22 13.99
#